data_AF-A0A958VKW0-F1
#
_entry.id   AF-A0A958VKW0-F1
#
_cell.length_a   1.000
_cell.length_b   1.000
_cell.length_c   1.000
_cell.angle_alpha   90.00
_cell.angle_beta   90.00
_cell.angle_gamma   90.00
#
_symmetry.space_group_name_H-M   'P 1'
#
loop_
_entity.id
_entity.type
_entity.pdbx_description
1 polymer ?
#
loop_
_entity_poly.entity_id
_entity_poly.type
_entity_poly.pdbx_seq_one_letter_code
_entity_poly.pdbx_strand_id
1 'polypeptide(L)'
;SFVTENIGGNTGERKDKIKFQNELGKRYPKGVTEEIDEMPRKTITRRIVVKNEIGREFMRIRHDWGGTYYFKDGESTSPFIWQLETRSPDGSN
;
A
#
# COMPACT_ATOMS: atom_id res chain seq x y z
N SER A 1 16.88 -7.76 17.44
CA SER A 1 16.61 -7.52 16.01
C SER A 1 15.14 -7.72 15.76
N PHE A 2 14.39 -6.68 15.41
CA PHE A 2 12.97 -6.81 15.06
C PHE A 2 12.91 -7.51 13.70
N VAL A 3 12.52 -8.78 13.70
CA VAL A 3 12.24 -9.52 12.47
C VAL A 3 10.89 -9.02 11.99
N THR A 4 10.88 -8.15 10.99
CA THR A 4 9.68 -7.83 10.22
C THR A 4 9.28 -9.12 9.51
N GLU A 5 8.51 -9.97 10.18
CA GLU A 5 7.96 -11.20 9.63
C GLU A 5 7.25 -10.89 8.31
N ASN A 6 7.90 -11.16 7.18
CA ASN A 6 7.35 -11.37 5.83
C ASN A 6 5.90 -10.86 5.59
N ILE A 7 5.61 -9.59 5.84
CA ILE A 7 4.34 -8.97 5.39
C ILE A 7 4.47 -8.54 3.92
N GLY A 8 5.70 -8.41 3.42
CA GLY A 8 5.97 -8.22 2.01
C GLY A 8 6.08 -9.56 1.29
N GLY A 9 4.95 -10.23 1.04
CA GLY A 9 4.90 -11.31 0.06
C GLY A 9 5.70 -10.91 -1.19
N ASN A 10 6.68 -11.75 -1.53
CA ASN A 10 7.57 -11.69 -2.68
C ASN A 10 8.46 -10.44 -2.86
N THR A 11 9.55 -10.37 -2.10
CA THR A 11 10.68 -9.41 -2.27
C THR A 11 11.31 -9.45 -3.68
N GLY A 12 11.03 -10.50 -4.49
CA GLY A 12 11.54 -10.63 -5.86
C GLY A 12 10.82 -9.76 -6.90
N GLU A 13 9.52 -9.53 -6.76
CA GLU A 13 8.71 -8.80 -7.76
C GLU A 13 8.84 -7.27 -7.62
N ARG A 14 9.18 -6.78 -6.41
CA ARG A 14 9.41 -5.34 -6.16
C ARG A 14 10.80 -4.85 -6.59
N LYS A 15 11.72 -5.72 -7.02
CA LYS A 15 13.05 -5.30 -7.49
C LYS A 15 12.97 -4.40 -8.73
N ASP A 16 12.02 -4.68 -9.63
CA ASP A 16 11.73 -3.86 -10.79
C ASP A 16 10.49 -2.99 -10.56
N LYS A 17 10.67 -1.89 -9.82
CA LYS A 17 9.63 -0.92 -9.47
C LYS A 17 8.76 -0.51 -10.67
N ILE A 18 9.37 -0.23 -11.82
CA ILE A 18 8.66 0.18 -13.05
C ILE A 18 7.75 -0.93 -13.56
N LYS A 19 8.24 -2.18 -13.59
CA LYS A 19 7.45 -3.33 -14.04
C LYS A 19 6.26 -3.56 -13.11
N PHE A 20 6.51 -3.55 -11.80
CA PHE A 20 5.46 -3.72 -10.79
C PHE A 20 4.39 -2.64 -10.90
N GLN A 21 4.78 -1.37 -11.03
CA GLN A 21 3.84 -0.26 -11.18
C GLN A 21 3.00 -0.35 -12.46
N ASN A 22 3.61 -0.75 -13.58
CA ASN A 22 2.90 -0.98 -14.84
C ASN A 22 1.92 -2.16 -14.75
N GLU A 23 2.29 -3.24 -14.06
CA GLU A 23 1.38 -4.36 -13.83
C GLU A 23 0.18 -3.95 -12.98
N LEU A 24 0.39 -3.19 -11.91
CA LEU A 24 -0.69 -2.66 -11.09
C LEU A 24 -1.62 -1.76 -11.91
N GLY A 25 -1.08 -0.90 -12.76
CA GLY A 25 -1.89 -0.01 -13.59
C GLY A 25 -2.72 -0.73 -14.67
N LYS A 26 -2.32 -1.95 -15.08
CA LYS A 26 -3.10 -2.83 -15.96
C LYS A 26 -4.13 -3.66 -15.21
N ARG A 27 -3.84 -4.06 -13.96
CA ARG A 27 -4.72 -4.93 -13.16
C ARG A 27 -5.85 -4.18 -12.45
N TYR A 28 -5.62 -2.92 -12.05
CA TYR A 28 -6.57 -2.13 -11.27
C TYR A 28 -7.12 -0.95 -12.09
N PRO A 29 -8.39 -0.56 -11.88
CA PRO A 29 -8.96 0.59 -12.56
C PRO A 29 -8.29 1.89 -12.10
N LYS A 30 -8.35 2.92 -12.95
CA LYS A 30 -7.92 4.28 -12.60
C LYS A 30 -8.67 4.75 -11.34
N GLY A 31 -7.93 5.27 -10.37
CA GLY A 31 -8.49 5.72 -9.09
C GLY A 31 -7.76 5.10 -7.90
N VAL A 32 -8.49 4.92 -6.79
CA VAL A 32 -7.98 4.30 -5.57
C VAL A 32 -8.79 3.04 -5.32
N THR A 33 -8.13 1.89 -5.33
CA THR A 33 -8.69 0.62 -4.84
C THR A 33 -8.23 0.43 -3.41
N GLU A 34 -9.13 0.13 -2.48
CA GLU A 34 -8.81 -0.18 -1.09
C GLU A 34 -9.16 -1.65 -0.78
N GLU A 35 -8.21 -2.36 -0.17
CA GLU A 35 -8.34 -3.72 0.31
C GLU A 35 -8.00 -3.70 1.81
N ILE A 36 -8.83 -4.37 2.62
CA ILE A 36 -8.63 -4.45 4.07
C ILE A 36 -8.58 -5.92 4.45
N ASP A 37 -7.44 -6.34 4.99
CA ASP A 37 -7.23 -7.66 5.57
C ASP A 37 -7.20 -7.53 7.09
N GLU A 38 -8.24 -8.07 7.74
CA GLU A 38 -8.34 -8.11 9.20
C GLU A 38 -7.78 -9.44 9.72
N MET A 39 -6.75 -9.35 10.57
CA MET A 39 -6.13 -10.50 11.23
C MET A 39 -6.22 -10.34 12.75
N PRO A 40 -6.12 -11.43 13.54
CA PRO A 40 -6.33 -11.39 14.99
C PRO A 40 -5.44 -10.41 15.77
N ARG A 41 -4.28 -10.02 15.24
CA ARG A 41 -3.30 -9.12 15.89
C ARG A 41 -2.92 -7.91 15.03
N LYS A 42 -3.48 -7.78 13.84
CA LYS A 42 -3.18 -6.67 12.94
C LYS A 42 -4.26 -6.49 11.90
N THR A 43 -4.48 -5.26 11.49
CA THR A 43 -5.25 -4.89 10.31
C THR A 43 -4.29 -4.37 9.27
N ILE A 44 -4.32 -4.94 8.07
CA ILE A 44 -3.55 -4.47 6.93
C ILE A 44 -4.53 -3.78 5.99
N THR A 45 -4.33 -2.48 5.76
CA THR A 45 -5.05 -1.72 4.74
C THR A 45 -4.12 -1.52 3.56
N ARG A 46 -4.40 -2.16 2.43
CA ARG A 46 -3.68 -1.98 1.17
C ARG A 46 -4.49 -1.07 0.26
N ARG A 47 -3.84 -0.08 -0.33
CA ARG A 47 -4.45 0.84 -1.32
C ARG A 47 -3.63 0.83 -2.59
N ILE A 48 -4.28 0.57 -3.72
CA ILE A 48 -3.65 0.67 -5.04
C ILE A 48 -4.16 1.94 -5.72
N VAL A 49 -3.23 2.86 -6.01
CA VAL A 49 -3.53 4.14 -6.66
C VAL A 49 -3.06 4.07 -8.11
N VAL A 50 -4.00 4.03 -9.06
CA VAL A 50 -3.68 4.00 -10.49
C VAL A 50 -3.89 5.39 -11.11
N LYS A 51 -2.81 5.98 -11.62
CA LYS A 51 -2.82 7.26 -12.36
C LYS A 51 -2.01 7.10 -13.64
N ASN A 52 -2.56 7.52 -14.77
CA ASN A 52 -1.91 7.41 -16.09
C ASN A 52 -1.39 5.98 -16.38
N GLU A 53 -2.20 4.96 -16.08
CA GLU A 53 -1.84 3.54 -16.28
C GLU A 53 -0.63 3.06 -15.46
N ILE A 54 -0.20 3.85 -14.47
CA ILE A 54 0.85 3.52 -13.52
C ILE A 54 0.18 3.35 -12.15
N GLY A 55 0.26 2.13 -11.60
CA GLY A 55 -0.24 1.80 -10.28
C GLY A 55 0.84 1.98 -9.20
N ARG A 56 0.48 2.59 -8.08
CA ARG A 56 1.31 2.65 -6.88
C ARG A 56 0.64 1.91 -5.74
N GLU A 57 1.43 1.13 -5.01
CA GLU A 57 0.95 0.37 -3.86
C GLU A 57 1.21 1.16 -2.58
N PHE A 58 0.21 1.22 -1.71
CA PHE A 58 0.32 1.77 -0.37
C PHE A 58 -0.18 0.75 0.62
N MET A 59 0.52 0.58 1.74
CA MET A 59 0.12 -0.36 2.78
C MET A 59 0.19 0.32 4.13
N ARG A 60 -0.86 0.19 4.92
CA ARG A 60 -0.92 0.59 6.32
C ARG A 60 -1.11 -0.66 7.15
N ILE A 61 -0.20 -0.93 8.07
CA ILE A 61 -0.27 -2.06 8.99
C ILE A 61 -0.52 -1.50 10.38
N ARG A 62 -1.69 -1.78 10.93
CA ARG A 62 -2.05 -1.42 12.31
C ARG A 62 -2.02 -2.68 13.16
N HIS A 63 -1.13 -2.73 14.12
CA HIS A 63 -1.08 -3.81 15.11
C HIS A 63 -1.97 -3.49 16.31
N ASP A 64 -2.49 -4.53 16.97
CA ASP A 64 -3.33 -4.40 18.17
C ASP A 64 -2.56 -3.77 19.35
N TRP A 65 -1.26 -4.01 19.44
CA TRP A 65 -0.38 -3.43 20.46
C TRP A 65 -0.10 -1.93 20.29
N GLY A 66 -0.62 -1.28 19.24
CA GLY A 66 -0.54 0.17 19.02
C GLY A 66 0.41 0.61 17.91
N GLY A 67 1.22 -0.29 17.35
CA GLY A 67 2.11 0.01 16.24
C GLY A 67 1.37 0.27 14.94
N THR A 68 1.63 1.40 14.29
CA THR A 68 1.12 1.68 12.94
C THR A 68 2.27 1.99 11.99
N TYR A 69 2.35 1.23 10.90
CA TYR A 69 3.39 1.34 9.89
C TYR A 69 2.79 1.67 8.54
N TYR A 70 3.51 2.46 7.75
CA TYR A 70 3.08 2.89 6.42
C TYR A 70 4.17 2.56 5.41
N PHE A 71 3.75 2.05 4.25
CA PHE A 71 4.61 1.70 3.15
C PHE A 71 4.05 2.24 1.84
N LYS A 72 4.96 2.57 0.92
CA LYS A 72 4.69 2.97 -0.46
C LYS A 72 5.62 2.19 -1.37
N ASP A 73 5.06 1.43 -2.31
CA ASP A 73 5.80 0.54 -3.21
C ASP A 73 6.79 -0.39 -2.47
N GLY A 74 6.44 -0.80 -1.24
CA GLY A 74 7.28 -1.61 -0.37
C GLY A 74 8.33 -0.85 0.47
N GLU A 75 8.49 0.45 0.29
CA GLU A 75 9.41 1.29 1.06
C GLU A 75 8.66 1.98 2.20
N SER A 76 9.28 2.14 3.37
CA SER A 76 8.67 2.84 4.51
C SER A 76 8.34 4.29 4.15
N THR A 77 7.15 4.75 4.48
CA THR A 77 6.71 6.12 4.21
C THR A 77 6.06 6.75 5.44
N SER A 78 5.75 8.04 5.36
CA SER A 78 5.06 8.75 6.44
C SER A 78 3.53 8.59 6.34
N PRO A 79 2.80 8.67 7.47
CA PRO A 79 1.34 8.70 7.46
C PRO A 79 0.77 9.81 6.56
N PHE A 80 1.45 10.96 6.52
CA PHE A 80 1.07 12.10 5.70
C PHE A 80 1.12 11.76 4.20
N ILE A 81 2.21 11.15 3.72
CA ILE A 81 2.33 10.74 2.31
C ILE A 81 1.30 9.67 1.97
N TRP A 82 1.11 8.69 2.86
CA TRP A 82 0.09 7.66 2.66
C TRP A 82 -1.30 8.30 2.52
N GLN A 83 -1.69 9.19 3.42
CA GLN A 83 -3.01 9.82 3.38
C GLN A 83 -3.17 10.75 2.17
N LEU A 84 -2.17 11.57 1.87
CA LEU A 84 -2.20 12.55 0.78
C LEU A 84 -2.30 11.87 -0.59
N GLU A 85 -1.49 10.83 -0.83
CA GLU A 85 -1.43 10.19 -2.15
C GLU A 85 -2.54 9.17 -2.39
N THR A 86 -3.15 8.65 -1.32
CA THR A 86 -4.27 7.70 -1.40
C THR A 86 -5.63 8.34 -1.18
N ARG A 87 -5.72 9.66 -0.99
CA ARG A 87 -7.00 10.36 -0.95
C ARG A 87 -7.66 10.30 -2.33
N SER A 88 -8.88 9.76 -2.40
CA SER A 88 -9.69 9.86 -3.60
C SER A 88 -9.84 11.35 -3.99
N PRO A 89 -9.78 11.69 -5.29
CA PRO A 89 -9.91 13.08 -5.74
C PRO A 89 -11.28 13.69 -5.42
N ASP A 90 -12.26 12.88 -5.05
CA ASP A 90 -13.61 13.29 -4.69
C ASP A 90 -13.71 13.56 -3.18
N GLY A 91 -13.10 14.66 -2.73
CA GLY A 91 -13.06 15.07 -1.33
C GLY A 91 -14.43 15.43 -0.74
N SER A 92 -15.35 14.48 -0.67
CA SER A 92 -16.61 14.60 0.07
C SER A 92 -16.31 14.35 1.54
N ASN A 93 -16.01 15.45 2.24
CA ASN A 93 -16.03 15.58 3.69
C ASN A 93 -17.47 15.64 4.20
#